data_AF-A0A380KB31-F1
#
_entry.id   AF-A0A380KB31-F1
#
_cell.length_a   1.000
_cell.length_b   1.000
_cell.length_c   1.000
_cell.angle_alpha   90.00
_cell.angle_beta   90.00
_cell.angle_gamma   90.00
#
_symmetry.space_group_name_H-M   'P 1'
#
loop_
_entity.id
_entity.type
_entity.pdbx_description
1 polymer ?
#
loop_
_entity_poly.entity_id
_entity_poly.type
_entity_poly.pdbx_seq_one_letter_code
_entity_poly.pdbx_strand_id
1 'polypeptide(L)'
;MKIDIKEHISIALGKRLKYEREKVGFRQTDIWSSDSAISNIEKGKKNGKLTESILDSYQQLVEKDRKYLLFGDEKTREELIEWVFFLYFSLCMLPDLSENWNVYSNTFYGKLLDNKEDDTKLQGAMIKLAELFGQYNLKRFEYLASSEKFMDFQFKMLPIDEERDIIFVIDELWESYQKLKNTDKIYLNWAYFMDYPMFFRKVWTHIKEDIITHFSKYYIDSIVGYDKFSSDLFNKRLIIWMRRLGNDIDAIVSKIISENTIFKLGVEVKDVLNTIDTEKYSYFDIEYFINKMIGFSKYDSLELVTKNSVVNYELEKQEQDKISALKYFIDNIHSFDEKIEEELIYSSIKLHEVINEILKQESNLAKFKDNDKY
;
A
#
# COMPACT_ATOMS: atom_id res chain seq x y z
N MET A 1 -23.03 -2.29 -0.89
CA MET A 1 -22.93 -0.85 -0.51
C MET A 1 -21.50 -0.41 -0.79
N LYS A 2 -21.26 0.55 -1.68
CA LYS A 2 -19.91 1.02 -2.08
C LYS A 2 -19.23 1.81 -0.94
N ILE A 3 -17.93 2.12 -1.04
CA ILE A 3 -17.23 3.03 -0.10
C ILE A 3 -18.09 4.28 0.09
N ASP A 4 -18.42 4.56 1.34
CA ASP A 4 -19.18 5.74 1.72
C ASP A 4 -18.25 6.73 2.43
N ILE A 5 -17.52 7.52 1.65
CA ILE A 5 -16.62 8.55 2.20
C ILE A 5 -17.42 9.62 2.97
N LYS A 6 -18.68 9.87 2.58
CA LYS A 6 -19.59 10.72 3.36
C LYS A 6 -19.78 10.14 4.75
N GLU A 7 -20.09 8.86 4.89
CA GLU A 7 -20.25 8.19 6.19
C GLU A 7 -18.96 8.30 7.03
N HIS A 8 -17.80 8.01 6.43
CA HIS A 8 -16.50 8.09 7.10
C HIS A 8 -16.21 9.49 7.68
N ILE A 9 -16.46 10.56 6.91
CA ILE A 9 -16.15 11.93 7.37
C ILE A 9 -17.26 12.59 8.19
N SER A 10 -18.50 12.06 8.16
CA SER A 10 -19.67 12.75 8.73
C SER A 10 -19.54 13.05 10.22
N ILE A 11 -18.98 12.13 11.01
CA ILE A 11 -18.79 12.34 12.45
C ILE A 11 -17.74 13.42 12.71
N ALA A 12 -16.60 13.37 12.03
CA ALA A 12 -15.53 14.35 12.18
C ALA A 12 -15.97 15.75 11.74
N LEU A 13 -16.65 15.84 10.60
CA LEU A 13 -17.26 17.07 10.09
C LEU A 13 -18.27 17.63 11.09
N GLY A 14 -19.21 16.81 11.56
CA GLY A 14 -20.25 17.23 12.52
C GLY A 14 -19.67 17.79 13.82
N LYS A 15 -18.68 17.08 14.40
CA LYS A 15 -17.95 17.54 15.59
C LYS A 15 -17.25 18.87 15.35
N ARG A 16 -16.61 19.05 14.19
CA ARG A 16 -15.92 20.30 13.83
C ARG A 16 -16.87 21.47 13.71
N LEU A 17 -17.99 21.30 12.98
CA LEU A 17 -19.01 22.34 12.84
C LEU A 17 -19.57 22.75 14.19
N LYS A 18 -19.88 21.77 15.05
CA LYS A 18 -20.34 22.02 16.42
C LYS A 18 -19.31 22.80 17.23
N TYR A 19 -18.05 22.34 17.21
CA TYR A 19 -16.97 22.96 17.95
C TYR A 19 -16.76 24.43 17.55
N GLU A 20 -16.65 24.72 16.24
CA GLU A 20 -16.46 26.10 15.77
C GLU A 20 -17.66 26.99 16.10
N ARG A 21 -18.90 26.48 15.97
CA ARG A 21 -20.10 27.23 16.37
C ARG A 21 -20.13 27.56 17.85
N GLU A 22 -19.87 26.57 18.71
CA GLU A 22 -19.90 26.74 20.17
C GLU A 22 -18.77 27.65 20.66
N LYS A 23 -17.60 27.58 20.01
CA LYS A 23 -16.45 28.44 20.30
C LYS A 23 -16.75 29.93 20.15
N VAL A 24 -17.59 30.30 19.19
CA VAL A 24 -18.02 31.70 18.98
C VAL A 24 -19.34 32.03 19.70
N GLY A 25 -19.97 31.06 20.37
CA GLY A 25 -21.16 31.26 21.20
C GLY A 25 -22.51 31.22 20.47
N PHE A 26 -22.57 30.79 19.22
CA PHE A 26 -23.84 30.71 18.47
C PHE A 26 -24.66 29.46 18.82
N ARG A 27 -25.98 29.59 18.75
CA ARG A 27 -26.97 28.52 18.89
C ARG A 27 -27.21 27.84 17.54
N GLN A 28 -27.81 26.65 17.58
CA GLN A 28 -28.20 25.92 16.37
C GLN A 28 -29.23 26.72 15.54
N THR A 29 -30.15 27.42 16.22
CA THR A 29 -31.13 28.34 15.62
C THR A 29 -30.50 29.48 14.82
N ASP A 30 -29.26 29.87 15.16
CA ASP A 30 -28.56 30.95 14.47
C ASP A 30 -28.04 30.49 13.10
N ILE A 31 -27.86 29.17 12.92
CA ILE A 31 -27.48 28.55 11.65
C ILE A 31 -28.71 28.29 10.78
N TRP A 32 -29.77 27.71 11.35
CA TRP A 32 -30.96 27.32 10.62
C TRP A 32 -32.18 27.27 11.52
N SER A 33 -33.37 27.50 10.96
CA SER A 33 -34.63 27.53 11.72
C SER A 33 -35.02 26.21 12.40
N SER A 34 -34.36 25.10 12.03
CA SER A 34 -34.61 23.77 12.59
C SER A 34 -33.40 23.27 13.38
N ASP A 35 -33.47 23.38 14.70
CA ASP A 35 -32.44 22.85 15.62
C ASP A 35 -32.19 21.36 15.41
N SER A 36 -33.24 20.58 15.15
CA SER A 36 -33.11 19.14 14.92
C SER A 36 -32.32 18.80 13.66
N ALA A 37 -32.44 19.62 12.60
CA ALA A 37 -31.65 19.46 11.38
C ALA A 37 -30.16 19.70 11.66
N ILE A 38 -29.82 20.79 12.34
CA ILE A 38 -28.43 21.10 12.72
C ILE A 38 -27.88 20.07 13.69
N SER A 39 -28.66 19.66 14.69
CA SER A 39 -28.28 18.61 15.64
C SER A 39 -27.95 17.28 14.95
N ASN A 40 -28.69 16.91 13.90
CA ASN A 40 -28.41 15.69 13.14
C ASN A 40 -27.10 15.81 12.33
N ILE A 41 -26.82 16.98 11.74
CA ILE A 41 -25.55 17.28 11.05
C ILE A 41 -24.38 17.23 12.04
N GLU A 42 -24.48 17.93 13.16
CA GLU A 42 -23.43 18.03 14.18
C GLU A 42 -23.13 16.70 14.88
N LYS A 43 -24.10 15.79 14.92
CA LYS A 43 -23.90 14.41 15.41
C LYS A 43 -23.42 13.45 14.32
N GLY A 44 -23.23 13.91 13.08
CA GLY A 44 -22.81 13.07 11.96
C GLY A 44 -23.82 11.98 11.61
N LYS A 45 -25.11 12.19 11.87
CA LYS A 45 -26.13 11.17 11.58
C LYS A 45 -26.31 11.01 10.07
N LYS A 46 -26.64 9.79 9.63
CA LYS A 46 -26.88 9.45 8.21
C LYS A 46 -27.95 10.33 7.53
N ASN A 47 -28.96 10.77 8.28
CA ASN A 47 -30.01 11.68 7.80
C ASN A 47 -29.66 13.18 7.94
N GLY A 48 -28.50 13.52 8.50
CA GLY A 48 -27.98 14.87 8.54
C GLY A 48 -27.51 15.29 7.15
N LYS A 49 -28.22 16.27 6.55
CA LYS A 49 -27.90 16.77 5.22
C LYS A 49 -27.36 18.19 5.32
N LEU A 50 -26.04 18.32 5.17
CA LEU A 50 -25.40 19.62 4.99
C LEU A 50 -25.66 20.11 3.57
N THR A 51 -26.41 21.20 3.45
CA THR A 51 -26.66 21.92 2.20
C THR A 51 -25.72 23.11 2.11
N GLU A 52 -25.61 23.69 0.91
CA GLU A 52 -24.92 24.95 0.69
C GLU A 52 -25.40 26.07 1.61
N SER A 53 -26.71 26.28 1.72
CA SER A 53 -27.27 27.35 2.57
C SER A 53 -26.85 27.24 4.03
N ILE A 54 -26.81 26.01 4.57
CA ILE A 54 -26.38 25.75 5.95
C ILE A 54 -24.87 25.98 6.08
N LEU A 55 -24.07 25.52 5.10
CA LEU A 55 -22.63 25.71 5.09
C LEU A 55 -22.26 27.21 5.01
N ASP A 56 -22.99 28.00 4.24
CA ASP A 56 -22.83 29.45 4.14
C ASP A 56 -23.12 30.15 5.45
N SER A 57 -24.19 29.73 6.15
CA SER A 57 -24.48 30.22 7.50
C SER A 57 -23.34 29.91 8.48
N TYR A 58 -22.79 28.70 8.45
CA TYR A 58 -21.59 28.38 9.25
C TYR A 58 -20.41 29.29 8.89
N GLN A 59 -20.09 29.41 7.60
CA GLN A 59 -18.96 30.22 7.12
C GLN A 59 -19.06 31.68 7.54
N GLN A 60 -20.26 32.28 7.43
CA GLN A 60 -20.51 33.67 7.82
C GLN A 60 -20.37 33.87 9.34
N LEU A 61 -20.84 32.92 10.14
CA LEU A 61 -20.86 33.06 11.59
C LEU A 61 -19.52 32.73 12.26
N VAL A 62 -18.82 31.71 11.78
CA VAL A 62 -17.57 31.23 12.42
C VAL A 62 -16.30 31.79 11.78
N GLU A 63 -16.43 32.54 10.68
CA GLU A 63 -15.33 33.15 9.92
C GLU A 63 -14.25 32.14 9.50
N LYS A 64 -14.68 30.93 9.10
CA LYS A 64 -13.79 29.89 8.55
C LYS A 64 -14.12 29.60 7.11
N ASP A 65 -13.10 29.31 6.32
CA ASP A 65 -13.30 28.96 4.93
C ASP A 65 -14.01 27.60 4.78
N ARG A 66 -14.71 27.43 3.64
CA ARG A 66 -15.45 26.19 3.34
C ARG A 66 -14.57 24.95 3.36
N LYS A 67 -13.31 25.04 2.93
CA LYS A 67 -12.39 23.89 2.88
C LYS A 67 -12.07 23.39 4.28
N TYR A 68 -11.80 24.29 5.22
CA TYR A 68 -11.63 23.96 6.63
C TYR A 68 -12.89 23.37 7.25
N LEU A 69 -14.07 23.98 7.02
CA LEU A 69 -15.32 23.49 7.58
C LEU A 69 -15.63 22.06 7.13
N LEU A 70 -15.46 21.78 5.84
CA LEU A 70 -15.74 20.46 5.26
C LEU A 70 -14.66 19.42 5.58
N PHE A 71 -13.37 19.76 5.43
CA PHE A 71 -12.29 18.77 5.45
C PHE A 71 -11.28 18.95 6.59
N GLY A 72 -11.23 20.12 7.22
CA GLY A 72 -10.43 20.37 8.41
C GLY A 72 -9.12 21.04 8.09
N ASP A 73 -8.19 20.98 9.03
CA ASP A 73 -6.82 21.41 8.83
C ASP A 73 -6.06 20.48 7.87
N GLU A 74 -4.81 20.82 7.60
CA GLU A 74 -3.95 20.07 6.67
C GLU A 74 -3.75 18.63 7.10
N LYS A 75 -3.50 18.39 8.39
CA LYS A 75 -3.32 17.06 8.94
C LYS A 75 -4.57 16.20 8.75
N THR A 76 -5.74 16.73 9.07
CA THR A 76 -7.01 16.00 8.91
C THR A 76 -7.27 15.66 7.44
N ARG A 77 -6.90 16.57 6.52
CA ARG A 77 -7.00 16.32 5.08
C ARG A 77 -6.05 15.24 4.63
N GLU A 78 -4.79 15.28 5.05
CA GLU A 78 -3.79 14.26 4.73
C GLU A 78 -4.26 12.88 5.18
N GLU A 79 -4.74 12.75 6.43
CA GLU A 79 -5.27 11.48 6.96
C GLU A 79 -6.44 10.94 6.13
N LEU A 80 -7.36 11.81 5.69
CA LEU A 80 -8.45 11.40 4.79
C LEU A 80 -7.93 10.92 3.43
N ILE A 81 -6.99 11.66 2.83
CA ILE A 81 -6.42 11.32 1.52
C ILE A 81 -5.68 9.99 1.61
N GLU A 82 -4.87 9.82 2.64
CA GLU A 82 -4.11 8.60 2.92
C GLU A 82 -5.06 7.41 3.13
N TRP A 83 -6.13 7.58 3.92
CA TRP A 83 -7.13 6.52 4.10
C TRP A 83 -7.77 6.12 2.77
N VAL A 84 -8.26 7.08 1.99
CA VAL A 84 -8.88 6.81 0.68
C VAL A 84 -7.89 6.09 -0.25
N PHE A 85 -6.65 6.57 -0.30
CA PHE A 85 -5.62 5.99 -1.15
C PHE A 85 -5.23 4.58 -0.67
N PHE A 86 -5.19 4.33 0.64
CA PHE A 86 -5.02 3.00 1.25
C PHE A 86 -6.13 2.04 0.84
N LEU A 87 -7.36 2.49 0.59
CA LEU A 87 -8.39 1.61 0.06
C LEU A 87 -8.08 1.20 -1.37
N TYR A 88 -7.87 2.18 -2.25
CA TYR A 88 -7.73 1.88 -3.68
C TYR A 88 -6.41 1.21 -4.02
N PHE A 89 -5.33 1.51 -3.31
CA PHE A 89 -4.04 0.88 -3.53
C PHE A 89 -4.07 -0.64 -3.29
N SER A 90 -4.98 -1.13 -2.43
CA SER A 90 -5.15 -2.58 -2.18
C SER A 90 -5.52 -3.37 -3.44
N LEU A 91 -6.07 -2.73 -4.48
CA LEU A 91 -6.37 -3.37 -5.76
C LEU A 91 -5.14 -3.99 -6.44
N CYS A 92 -3.92 -3.52 -6.11
CA CYS A 92 -2.68 -4.11 -6.63
C CYS A 92 -2.37 -5.50 -6.04
N MET A 93 -3.11 -5.94 -5.02
CA MET A 93 -3.01 -7.27 -4.39
C MET A 93 -3.87 -8.34 -5.07
N LEU A 94 -4.65 -7.94 -6.08
CA LEU A 94 -5.58 -8.80 -6.82
C LEU A 94 -4.95 -9.31 -8.14
N PRO A 95 -5.48 -10.42 -8.71
CA PRO A 95 -5.24 -10.78 -10.10
C PRO A 95 -5.87 -9.71 -11.01
N ASP A 96 -5.61 -9.82 -12.32
CA ASP A 96 -6.21 -8.90 -13.28
C ASP A 96 -7.75 -8.87 -13.17
N LEU A 97 -8.28 -7.70 -12.82
CA LEU A 97 -9.72 -7.48 -12.72
C LEU A 97 -10.40 -7.57 -14.09
N SER A 98 -9.69 -7.37 -15.20
CA SER A 98 -10.25 -7.51 -16.54
C SER A 98 -10.87 -8.91 -16.75
N GLU A 99 -10.25 -9.93 -16.15
CA GLU A 99 -10.68 -11.33 -16.18
C GLU A 99 -11.48 -11.72 -14.92
N ASN A 100 -11.13 -11.16 -13.76
CA ASN A 100 -11.63 -11.65 -12.47
C ASN A 100 -12.66 -10.72 -11.80
N TRP A 101 -13.18 -9.69 -12.48
CA TRP A 101 -14.07 -8.70 -11.88
C TRP A 101 -15.27 -9.33 -11.14
N ASN A 102 -15.93 -10.32 -11.75
CA ASN A 102 -17.09 -10.99 -11.14
C ASN A 102 -16.76 -11.79 -9.88
N VAL A 103 -15.52 -12.27 -9.76
CA VAL A 103 -15.05 -12.94 -8.56
C VAL A 103 -15.02 -11.91 -7.44
N TYR A 104 -14.34 -10.78 -7.65
CA TYR A 104 -14.12 -9.77 -6.60
C TYR A 104 -15.32 -8.87 -6.33
N SER A 105 -16.21 -8.67 -7.30
CA SER A 105 -17.44 -7.89 -7.12
C SER A 105 -18.38 -8.49 -6.08
N ASN A 106 -18.27 -9.80 -5.84
CA ASN A 106 -19.05 -10.54 -4.85
C ASN A 106 -18.31 -10.78 -3.53
N THR A 107 -17.16 -10.15 -3.33
CA THR A 107 -16.36 -10.25 -2.10
C THR A 107 -16.41 -8.95 -1.33
N PHE A 108 -15.67 -8.84 -0.22
CA PHE A 108 -15.49 -7.58 0.47
C PHE A 108 -15.01 -6.46 -0.48
N TYR A 109 -14.16 -6.75 -1.49
CA TYR A 109 -13.74 -5.79 -2.51
C TYR A 109 -14.87 -5.20 -3.34
N GLY A 110 -16.04 -5.86 -3.41
CA GLY A 110 -17.22 -5.36 -4.11
C GLY A 110 -17.69 -3.98 -3.63
N LYS A 111 -17.28 -3.54 -2.43
CA LYS A 111 -17.56 -2.16 -1.97
C LYS A 111 -16.56 -1.13 -2.54
N LEU A 112 -15.36 -1.52 -2.97
CA LEU A 112 -14.43 -0.64 -3.68
C LEU A 112 -14.78 -0.51 -5.17
N LEU A 113 -15.42 -1.54 -5.74
CA LEU A 113 -15.71 -1.66 -7.16
C LEU A 113 -17.02 -0.95 -7.53
N ASP A 114 -17.00 -0.20 -8.64
CA ASP A 114 -18.16 0.52 -9.16
C ASP A 114 -18.50 0.08 -10.57
N ASN A 115 -17.53 0.22 -11.48
CA ASN A 115 -17.66 -0.02 -12.89
C ASN A 115 -16.42 -0.76 -13.39
N LYS A 116 -16.62 -1.92 -14.01
CA LYS A 116 -15.52 -2.77 -14.49
C LYS A 116 -14.45 -2.03 -15.30
N GLU A 117 -14.83 -1.13 -16.19
CA GLU A 117 -13.86 -0.39 -17.01
C GLU A 117 -13.01 0.56 -16.17
N ASP A 118 -13.65 1.37 -15.33
CA ASP A 118 -12.96 2.32 -14.45
C ASP A 118 -12.11 1.61 -13.39
N ASP A 119 -12.63 0.53 -12.82
CA ASP A 119 -11.97 -0.26 -11.79
C ASP A 119 -10.72 -0.96 -12.35
N THR A 120 -10.79 -1.48 -13.59
CA THR A 120 -9.63 -2.10 -14.27
C THR A 120 -8.56 -1.05 -14.57
N LYS A 121 -8.96 0.15 -15.03
CA LYS A 121 -8.02 1.26 -15.24
C LYS A 121 -7.37 1.70 -13.93
N LEU A 122 -8.15 1.81 -12.86
CA LEU A 122 -7.64 2.17 -11.54
C LEU A 122 -6.69 1.08 -11.00
N GLN A 123 -7.02 -0.19 -11.15
CA GLN A 123 -6.11 -1.28 -10.78
C GLN A 123 -4.80 -1.20 -11.55
N GLY A 124 -4.86 -0.99 -12.87
CA GLY A 124 -3.66 -0.78 -13.69
C GLY A 124 -2.80 0.37 -13.18
N ALA A 125 -3.42 1.46 -12.72
CA ALA A 125 -2.71 2.58 -12.10
C ALA A 125 -2.03 2.21 -10.78
N MET A 126 -2.72 1.47 -9.89
CA MET A 126 -2.15 1.04 -8.62
C MET A 126 -1.01 0.04 -8.83
N ILE A 127 -1.15 -0.87 -9.79
CA ILE A 127 -0.09 -1.79 -10.20
C ILE A 127 1.12 -1.02 -10.71
N LYS A 128 0.95 -0.04 -11.62
CA LYS A 128 2.07 0.77 -12.13
C LYS A 128 2.86 1.48 -11.03
N LEU A 129 2.17 2.00 -10.00
CA LEU A 129 2.84 2.57 -8.84
C LEU A 129 3.60 1.51 -8.03
N ALA A 130 2.99 0.35 -7.82
CA ALA A 130 3.60 -0.75 -7.09
C ALA A 130 4.82 -1.35 -7.82
N GLU A 131 4.78 -1.37 -9.15
CA GLU A 131 5.85 -1.87 -10.03
C GLU A 131 7.13 -1.03 -9.97
N LEU A 132 7.09 0.16 -9.38
CA LEU A 132 8.30 0.92 -9.04
C LEU A 132 9.18 0.18 -8.02
N PHE A 133 8.63 -0.79 -7.28
CA PHE A 133 9.33 -1.54 -6.26
C PHE A 133 9.67 -2.95 -6.79
N GLY A 134 10.96 -3.24 -7.00
CA GLY A 134 11.40 -4.53 -7.55
C GLY A 134 10.92 -5.75 -6.75
N GLN A 135 10.82 -5.63 -5.42
CA GLN A 135 10.25 -6.67 -4.56
C GLN A 135 8.78 -6.96 -4.86
N TYR A 136 7.99 -5.94 -5.18
CA TYR A 136 6.60 -6.14 -5.62
C TYR A 136 6.56 -6.94 -6.93
N ASN A 137 7.43 -6.60 -7.89
CA ASN A 137 7.46 -7.29 -9.18
C ASN A 137 7.80 -8.77 -9.04
N LEU A 138 8.81 -9.09 -8.23
CA LEU A 138 9.16 -10.47 -7.89
C LEU A 138 7.95 -11.23 -7.33
N LYS A 139 7.28 -10.67 -6.32
CA LYS A 139 6.13 -11.32 -5.68
C LYS A 139 4.92 -11.43 -6.58
N ARG A 140 4.64 -10.40 -7.38
CA ARG A 140 3.56 -10.41 -8.35
C ARG A 140 3.78 -11.48 -9.41
N PHE A 141 5.01 -11.67 -9.87
CA PHE A 141 5.35 -12.69 -10.86
C PHE A 141 4.98 -14.10 -10.37
N GLU A 142 5.39 -14.45 -9.15
CA GLU A 142 5.03 -15.76 -8.55
C GLU A 142 3.54 -15.90 -8.32
N TYR A 143 2.93 -14.84 -7.79
CA TYR A 143 1.52 -14.81 -7.48
C TYR A 143 0.67 -15.07 -8.72
N LEU A 144 1.01 -14.46 -9.86
CA LEU A 144 0.31 -14.69 -11.12
C LEU A 144 0.50 -16.10 -11.68
N ALA A 145 1.56 -16.81 -11.29
CA ALA A 145 1.76 -18.23 -11.63
C ALA A 145 1.05 -19.19 -10.65
N SER A 146 0.55 -18.69 -9.53
CA SER A 146 -0.13 -19.48 -8.50
C SER A 146 -1.65 -19.54 -8.73
N SER A 147 -2.33 -20.48 -8.07
CA SER A 147 -3.80 -20.54 -8.03
C SER A 147 -4.42 -19.66 -6.92
N GLU A 148 -3.60 -18.82 -6.28
CA GLU A 148 -3.99 -18.01 -5.14
C GLU A 148 -4.89 -16.86 -5.58
N LYS A 149 -5.88 -16.53 -4.74
CA LYS A 149 -6.78 -15.41 -5.02
C LYS A 149 -6.21 -14.06 -4.58
N PHE A 150 -5.34 -14.02 -3.58
CA PHE A 150 -4.70 -12.78 -3.13
C PHE A 150 -3.19 -12.94 -3.06
N MET A 151 -2.45 -11.87 -3.34
CA MET A 151 -0.99 -11.88 -3.23
C MET A 151 -0.52 -11.81 -1.76
N ASP A 152 -1.25 -11.09 -0.92
CA ASP A 152 -0.90 -10.80 0.46
C ASP A 152 -1.59 -11.75 1.46
N PHE A 153 -0.84 -12.16 2.48
CA PHE A 153 -1.26 -13.15 3.48
C PHE A 153 -2.44 -12.70 4.33
N GLN A 154 -2.49 -11.43 4.72
CA GLN A 154 -3.57 -10.89 5.54
C GLN A 154 -4.88 -10.97 4.76
N PHE A 155 -4.85 -10.74 3.44
CA PHE A 155 -6.02 -10.92 2.59
C PHE A 155 -6.34 -12.40 2.31
N LYS A 156 -5.35 -13.29 2.21
CA LYS A 156 -5.58 -14.76 2.07
C LYS A 156 -6.33 -15.35 3.28
N MET A 157 -6.12 -14.80 4.47
CA MET A 157 -6.81 -15.23 5.69
C MET A 157 -8.25 -14.75 5.80
N LEU A 158 -8.72 -13.91 4.86
CA LEU A 158 -10.10 -13.47 4.79
C LEU A 158 -10.91 -14.49 3.97
N PRO A 159 -11.95 -15.11 4.56
CA PRO A 159 -12.88 -15.92 3.79
C PRO A 159 -13.60 -15.02 2.76
N ILE A 160 -13.43 -15.39 1.50
CA ILE A 160 -13.91 -14.64 0.32
C ILE A 160 -15.43 -14.64 0.21
N ASP A 161 -16.03 -15.70 0.76
CA ASP A 161 -17.47 -15.96 0.71
C ASP A 161 -18.21 -15.51 1.98
N GLU A 162 -17.49 -15.02 3.01
CA GLU A 162 -18.14 -14.37 4.15
C GLU A 162 -18.34 -12.89 3.83
N GLU A 163 -19.59 -12.42 3.93
CA GLU A 163 -19.92 -10.99 4.00
C GLU A 163 -19.39 -10.39 5.33
N ARG A 164 -18.08 -10.44 5.58
CA ARG A 164 -17.48 -9.55 6.56
C ARG A 164 -17.63 -8.14 6.04
N ASP A 165 -18.11 -7.24 6.88
CA ASP A 165 -18.23 -5.85 6.51
C ASP A 165 -16.85 -5.33 6.09
N ILE A 166 -16.69 -4.88 4.83
CA ILE A 166 -15.41 -4.33 4.33
C ILE A 166 -14.84 -3.31 5.32
N ILE A 167 -15.70 -2.56 6.00
CA ILE A 167 -15.32 -1.52 6.95
C ILE A 167 -14.55 -2.16 8.08
N PHE A 168 -14.99 -3.31 8.58
CA PHE A 168 -14.30 -4.03 9.65
C PHE A 168 -12.91 -4.52 9.24
N VAL A 169 -12.80 -5.19 8.09
CA VAL A 169 -11.50 -5.69 7.58
C VAL A 169 -10.55 -4.54 7.27
N ILE A 170 -11.05 -3.50 6.62
CA ILE A 170 -10.25 -2.34 6.24
C ILE A 170 -9.88 -1.52 7.47
N ASP A 171 -10.76 -1.38 8.45
CA ASP A 171 -10.45 -0.69 9.70
C ASP A 171 -9.40 -1.48 10.49
N GLU A 172 -9.45 -2.82 10.52
CA GLU A 172 -8.40 -3.66 11.12
C GLU A 172 -7.03 -3.47 10.41
N LEU A 173 -7.02 -3.48 9.07
CA LEU A 173 -5.81 -3.24 8.28
C LEU A 173 -5.30 -1.81 8.44
N TRP A 174 -6.21 -0.83 8.49
CA TRP A 174 -5.92 0.58 8.68
C TRP A 174 -5.37 0.85 10.08
N GLU A 175 -5.94 0.25 11.13
CA GLU A 175 -5.41 0.31 12.48
C GLU A 175 -4.01 -0.29 12.57
N SER A 176 -3.80 -1.42 11.89
CA SER A 176 -2.49 -2.07 11.80
C SER A 176 -1.48 -1.15 11.12
N TYR A 177 -1.88 -0.51 10.02
CA TYR A 177 -1.11 0.53 9.35
C TYR A 177 -0.81 1.71 10.27
N GLN A 178 -1.80 2.27 10.98
CA GLN A 178 -1.61 3.42 11.87
C GLN A 178 -0.66 3.12 13.04
N LYS A 179 -0.70 1.89 13.57
CA LYS A 179 0.27 1.41 14.56
C LYS A 179 1.68 1.36 13.98
N LEU A 180 1.83 0.83 12.76
CA LEU A 180 3.12 0.71 12.09
C LEU A 180 3.70 2.05 11.64
N LYS A 181 2.84 2.97 11.17
CA LYS A 181 3.21 4.28 10.59
C LYS A 181 4.10 5.10 11.54
N ASN A 182 3.87 4.97 12.84
CA ASN A 182 4.59 5.70 13.89
C ASN A 182 5.70 4.89 14.58
N THR A 183 6.03 3.70 14.06
CA THR A 183 7.09 2.84 14.63
C THR A 183 8.29 2.76 13.71
N ASP A 184 9.48 2.76 14.30
CA ASP A 184 10.75 2.45 13.61
C ASP A 184 10.96 0.93 13.44
N LYS A 185 10.09 0.11 14.04
CA LYS A 185 10.17 -1.34 13.98
C LYS A 185 9.65 -1.84 12.63
N ILE A 186 10.58 -2.28 11.80
CA ILE A 186 10.31 -3.04 10.58
C ILE A 186 10.11 -4.50 11.00
N TYR A 187 8.87 -4.97 11.04
CA TYR A 187 8.62 -6.41 11.24
C TYR A 187 8.89 -7.16 9.94
N LEU A 188 9.81 -8.12 10.03
CA LEU A 188 10.34 -8.85 8.88
C LEU A 188 9.64 -10.20 8.72
N ASN A 189 8.85 -10.35 7.66
CA ASN A 189 8.82 -11.59 6.89
C ASN A 189 8.22 -11.40 5.48
N TRP A 190 8.90 -10.58 4.67
CA TRP A 190 8.55 -10.34 3.26
C TRP A 190 8.93 -11.52 2.34
N ALA A 191 9.59 -12.54 2.89
CA ALA A 191 10.14 -13.65 2.10
C ALA A 191 9.05 -14.49 1.41
N TYR A 192 7.83 -14.54 1.96
CA TYR A 192 6.77 -15.41 1.45
C TYR A 192 5.48 -14.67 1.05
N PHE A 193 5.25 -13.48 1.61
CA PHE A 193 4.03 -12.70 1.36
C PHE A 193 4.36 -11.20 1.37
N MET A 194 3.55 -10.42 0.67
CA MET A 194 3.54 -8.97 0.90
C MET A 194 2.85 -8.69 2.23
N ASP A 195 3.38 -7.74 3.01
CA ASP A 195 2.66 -7.12 4.14
C ASP A 195 2.11 -5.80 3.64
N TYR A 196 0.80 -5.75 3.40
CA TYR A 196 0.13 -4.63 2.76
C TYR A 196 0.29 -3.32 3.52
N PRO A 197 0.02 -3.23 4.84
CA PRO A 197 0.32 -2.05 5.64
C PRO A 197 1.75 -1.55 5.49
N MET A 198 2.75 -2.43 5.56
CA MET A 198 4.14 -2.02 5.42
C MET A 198 4.49 -1.59 4.00
N PHE A 199 3.99 -2.31 3.00
CA PHE A 199 4.22 -1.97 1.60
C PHE A 199 3.58 -0.63 1.25
N PHE A 200 2.33 -0.41 1.66
CA PHE A 200 1.65 0.87 1.52
C PHE A 200 2.43 1.99 2.21
N ARG A 201 2.94 1.79 3.43
CA ARG A 201 3.76 2.80 4.12
C ARG A 201 4.95 3.25 3.27
N LYS A 202 5.66 2.30 2.65
CA LYS A 202 6.80 2.61 1.77
C LYS A 202 6.34 3.39 0.54
N VAL A 203 5.30 2.90 -0.15
CA VAL A 203 4.73 3.55 -1.32
C VAL A 203 4.32 4.99 -0.98
N TRP A 204 3.51 5.16 0.06
CA TRP A 204 3.01 6.45 0.52
C TRP A 204 4.14 7.44 0.81
N THR A 205 5.20 7.01 1.49
CA THR A 205 6.37 7.86 1.79
C THR A 205 6.95 8.53 0.55
N HIS A 206 6.86 7.88 -0.61
CA HIS A 206 7.44 8.38 -1.85
C HIS A 206 6.47 9.11 -2.76
N ILE A 207 5.16 8.87 -2.63
CA ILE A 207 4.16 9.43 -3.56
C ILE A 207 3.16 10.38 -2.89
N LYS A 208 3.22 10.54 -1.57
CA LYS A 208 2.23 11.30 -0.78
C LYS A 208 1.99 12.70 -1.34
N GLU A 209 3.02 13.45 -1.71
CA GLU A 209 2.88 14.85 -2.11
C GLU A 209 2.14 14.98 -3.45
N ASP A 210 2.45 14.09 -4.40
CA ASP A 210 1.77 14.04 -5.70
C ASP A 210 0.31 13.60 -5.54
N ILE A 211 0.04 12.59 -4.70
CA ILE A 211 -1.32 12.13 -4.43
C ILE A 211 -2.14 13.19 -3.68
N ILE A 212 -1.57 13.87 -2.67
CA ILE A 212 -2.22 14.96 -1.93
C ILE A 212 -2.55 16.12 -2.85
N THR A 213 -1.61 16.51 -3.71
CA THR A 213 -1.81 17.59 -4.69
C THR A 213 -2.92 17.21 -5.68
N HIS A 214 -2.87 16.00 -6.23
CA HIS A 214 -3.87 15.49 -7.17
C HIS A 214 -5.26 15.42 -6.53
N PHE A 215 -5.36 14.87 -5.32
CA PHE A 215 -6.61 14.78 -4.56
C PHE A 215 -7.17 16.14 -4.19
N SER A 216 -6.33 17.05 -3.71
CA SER A 216 -6.76 18.41 -3.37
C SER A 216 -7.38 19.11 -4.57
N LYS A 217 -6.69 19.07 -5.72
CA LYS A 217 -7.14 19.72 -6.95
C LYS A 217 -8.43 19.12 -7.52
N TYR A 218 -8.49 17.79 -7.64
CA TYR A 218 -9.56 17.14 -8.41
C TYR A 218 -10.72 16.62 -7.56
N TYR A 219 -10.53 16.42 -6.26
CA TYR A 219 -11.60 16.05 -5.34
C TYR A 219 -12.01 17.22 -4.45
N ILE A 220 -11.11 17.74 -3.59
CA ILE A 220 -11.46 18.75 -2.58
C ILE A 220 -11.96 20.02 -3.23
N ASP A 221 -11.19 20.60 -4.14
CA ASP A 221 -11.54 21.88 -4.77
C ASP A 221 -12.80 21.74 -5.65
N SER A 222 -13.05 20.54 -6.20
CA SER A 222 -14.29 20.22 -6.95
C SER A 222 -15.56 20.20 -6.09
N ILE A 223 -15.40 20.09 -4.77
CA ILE A 223 -16.49 20.14 -3.79
C ILE A 223 -16.61 21.54 -3.22
N VAL A 224 -15.47 22.14 -2.80
CA VAL A 224 -15.42 23.46 -2.17
C VAL A 224 -15.91 24.56 -3.11
N GLY A 225 -15.52 24.50 -4.38
CA GLY A 225 -15.88 25.48 -5.39
C GLY A 225 -17.21 25.23 -6.11
N TYR A 226 -18.07 24.35 -5.60
CA TYR A 226 -19.33 24.00 -6.27
C TYR A 226 -20.54 24.73 -5.65
N ASP A 227 -21.07 25.70 -6.37
CA ASP A 227 -22.20 26.58 -6.00
C ASP A 227 -23.57 25.88 -5.87
N LYS A 228 -23.59 24.54 -5.83
CA LYS A 228 -24.80 23.74 -5.55
C LYS A 228 -24.44 22.62 -4.60
N PHE A 229 -23.63 22.94 -3.60
CA PHE A 229 -23.07 21.95 -2.68
C PHE A 229 -24.19 21.20 -1.93
N SER A 230 -23.99 19.89 -1.82
CA SER A 230 -24.70 19.03 -0.89
C SER A 230 -23.78 17.91 -0.45
N SER A 231 -23.91 17.46 0.80
CA SER A 231 -23.13 16.32 1.31
C SER A 231 -23.30 15.03 0.50
N ASP A 232 -24.33 14.91 -0.34
CA ASP A 232 -24.49 13.78 -1.27
C ASP A 232 -23.46 13.79 -2.43
N LEU A 233 -22.66 14.85 -2.58
CA LEU A 233 -21.62 14.97 -3.59
C LEU A 233 -20.33 14.23 -3.23
N PHE A 234 -20.04 13.97 -1.95
CA PHE A 234 -18.76 13.38 -1.52
C PHE A 234 -18.45 12.08 -2.28
N ASN A 235 -19.36 11.10 -2.23
CA ASN A 235 -19.16 9.82 -2.91
C ASN A 235 -19.12 9.98 -4.45
N LYS A 236 -19.94 10.87 -5.01
CA LYS A 236 -19.97 11.12 -6.47
C LYS A 236 -18.66 11.73 -6.98
N ARG A 237 -18.09 12.68 -6.23
CA ARG A 237 -16.81 13.31 -6.57
C ARG A 237 -15.64 12.36 -6.36
N LEU A 238 -15.76 11.41 -5.43
CA LEU A 238 -14.73 10.39 -5.21
C LEU A 238 -14.57 9.51 -6.45
N ILE A 239 -15.67 9.04 -7.02
CA ILE A 239 -15.67 8.26 -8.27
C ILE A 239 -15.02 9.05 -9.42
N ILE A 240 -15.32 10.35 -9.53
CA ILE A 240 -14.71 11.22 -10.54
C ILE A 240 -13.19 11.34 -10.31
N TRP A 241 -12.75 11.49 -9.07
CA TRP A 241 -11.33 11.55 -8.74
C TRP A 241 -10.62 10.23 -9.06
N MET A 242 -11.22 9.08 -8.73
CA MET A 242 -10.66 7.76 -9.07
C MET A 242 -10.42 7.61 -10.57
N ARG A 243 -11.41 7.97 -11.39
CA ARG A 243 -11.29 7.96 -12.86
C ARG A 243 -10.16 8.83 -13.35
N ARG A 244 -10.02 10.04 -12.79
CA ARG A 244 -8.94 10.97 -13.13
C ARG A 244 -7.58 10.40 -12.73
N LEU A 245 -7.46 9.87 -11.51
CA LEU A 245 -6.23 9.25 -11.04
C LEU A 245 -5.80 8.11 -11.96
N GLY A 246 -6.73 7.25 -12.40
CA GLY A 246 -6.45 6.17 -13.35
C GLY A 246 -5.84 6.64 -14.66
N ASN A 247 -6.20 7.84 -15.14
CA ASN A 247 -5.67 8.43 -16.37
C ASN A 247 -4.36 9.20 -16.16
N ASP A 248 -4.23 9.88 -15.01
CA ASP A 248 -3.13 10.81 -14.74
C ASP A 248 -1.92 10.10 -14.09
N ILE A 249 -2.04 8.82 -13.71
CA ILE A 249 -0.99 8.07 -13.01
C ILE A 249 0.33 7.99 -13.79
N ASP A 250 0.28 7.91 -15.12
CA ASP A 250 1.47 7.76 -15.95
C ASP A 250 2.38 8.98 -15.85
N ALA A 251 1.79 10.18 -15.71
CA ALA A 251 2.54 11.40 -15.47
C ALA A 251 3.21 11.39 -14.09
N ILE A 252 2.50 10.90 -13.06
CA ILE A 252 3.03 10.77 -11.69
C ILE A 252 4.20 9.78 -11.68
N VAL A 253 4.01 8.58 -12.24
CA VAL A 253 5.03 7.53 -12.33
C VAL A 253 6.26 8.01 -13.11
N SER A 254 6.06 8.66 -14.26
CA SER A 254 7.17 9.15 -15.08
C SER A 254 8.02 10.19 -14.35
N LYS A 255 7.37 11.10 -13.62
CA LYS A 255 8.06 12.08 -12.76
C LYS A 255 8.89 11.35 -11.69
N ILE A 256 8.29 10.42 -10.95
CA ILE A 256 8.96 9.66 -9.88
C ILE A 256 10.19 8.90 -10.39
N ILE A 257 10.09 8.22 -11.53
CA ILE A 257 11.22 7.48 -12.14
C ILE A 257 12.34 8.44 -12.54
N SER A 258 12.01 9.62 -13.05
CA SER A 258 13.01 10.62 -13.45
C SER A 258 13.81 11.19 -12.27
N GLU A 259 13.22 11.16 -11.08
CA GLU A 259 13.79 11.74 -9.85
C GLU A 259 14.50 10.69 -8.97
N ASN A 260 14.26 9.39 -9.18
CA ASN A 260 14.78 8.33 -8.29
C ASN A 260 15.21 7.06 -9.04
N THR A 261 16.52 6.78 -8.98
CA THR A 261 17.16 5.63 -9.64
C THR A 261 16.74 4.27 -9.08
N ILE A 262 16.32 4.17 -7.81
CA ILE A 262 15.83 2.92 -7.21
C ILE A 262 14.53 2.48 -7.88
N PHE A 263 13.65 3.43 -8.21
CA PHE A 263 12.39 3.11 -8.89
C PHE A 263 12.59 2.71 -10.33
N LYS A 264 13.62 3.26 -10.98
CA LYS A 264 14.05 2.77 -12.29
C LYS A 264 14.49 1.31 -12.24
N LEU A 265 15.27 0.91 -11.21
CA LEU A 265 15.64 -0.50 -11.01
C LEU A 265 14.41 -1.39 -10.80
N GLY A 266 13.38 -0.91 -10.10
CA GLY A 266 12.11 -1.63 -9.98
C GLY A 266 11.48 -1.95 -11.34
N VAL A 267 11.41 -0.96 -12.23
CA VAL A 267 10.91 -1.16 -13.59
C VAL A 267 11.79 -2.12 -14.39
N GLU A 268 13.11 -2.01 -14.28
CA GLU A 268 14.04 -2.94 -14.93
C GLU A 268 13.84 -4.39 -14.46
N VAL A 269 13.58 -4.61 -13.16
CA VAL A 269 13.21 -5.92 -12.61
C VAL A 269 11.94 -6.46 -13.28
N LYS A 270 10.91 -5.62 -13.46
CA LYS A 270 9.68 -6.03 -14.16
C LYS A 270 9.98 -6.45 -15.59
N ASP A 271 10.76 -5.65 -16.32
CA ASP A 271 11.10 -5.94 -17.72
C ASP A 271 11.84 -7.27 -17.86
N VAL A 272 12.77 -7.54 -16.93
CA VAL A 272 13.46 -8.83 -16.83
C VAL A 272 12.46 -9.96 -16.61
N LEU A 273 11.59 -9.85 -15.61
CA LEU A 273 10.60 -10.88 -15.28
C LEU A 273 9.68 -11.21 -16.47
N ASN A 274 9.28 -10.20 -17.24
CA ASN A 274 8.46 -10.40 -18.45
C ASN A 274 9.17 -11.23 -19.54
N THR A 275 10.49 -11.40 -19.47
CA THR A 275 11.27 -12.25 -20.38
C THR A 275 11.49 -13.67 -19.87
N ILE A 276 11.11 -13.96 -18.62
CA ILE A 276 11.33 -15.25 -17.97
C ILE A 276 10.14 -16.18 -18.21
N ASP A 277 10.44 -17.43 -18.58
CA ASP A 277 9.48 -18.52 -18.71
C ASP A 277 9.10 -19.09 -17.34
N THR A 278 7.91 -18.73 -16.84
CA THR A 278 7.42 -19.03 -15.47
C THR A 278 7.38 -20.51 -15.14
N GLU A 279 7.21 -21.40 -16.12
CA GLU A 279 7.11 -22.85 -15.87
C GLU A 279 8.45 -23.48 -15.43
N LYS A 280 9.56 -22.74 -15.55
CA LYS A 280 10.93 -23.29 -15.40
C LYS A 280 11.72 -22.79 -14.19
N TYR A 281 11.28 -21.75 -13.49
CA TYR A 281 12.09 -21.09 -12.45
C TYR A 281 11.32 -20.91 -11.13
N SER A 282 11.98 -21.17 -9.99
CA SER A 282 11.44 -20.89 -8.65
C SER A 282 11.74 -19.45 -8.21
N TYR A 283 11.11 -18.98 -7.11
CA TYR A 283 11.41 -17.68 -6.47
C TYR A 283 12.91 -17.41 -6.36
N PHE A 284 13.61 -18.40 -5.80
CA PHE A 284 15.01 -18.30 -5.42
C PHE A 284 15.89 -18.24 -6.66
N ASP A 285 15.51 -18.94 -7.73
CA ASP A 285 16.22 -18.89 -9.01
C ASP A 285 16.10 -17.51 -9.65
N ILE A 286 14.91 -16.92 -9.59
CA ILE A 286 14.59 -15.61 -10.17
C ILE A 286 15.25 -14.49 -9.37
N GLU A 287 15.14 -14.53 -8.04
CA GLU A 287 15.78 -13.57 -7.13
C GLU A 287 17.31 -13.61 -7.30
N TYR A 288 17.89 -14.81 -7.37
CA TYR A 288 19.31 -14.99 -7.64
C TYR A 288 19.72 -14.42 -9.01
N PHE A 289 18.93 -14.69 -10.06
CA PHE A 289 19.17 -14.18 -11.41
C PHE A 289 19.15 -12.65 -11.47
N ILE A 290 18.16 -12.02 -10.83
CA ILE A 290 18.04 -10.56 -10.77
C ILE A 290 19.19 -9.93 -9.97
N ASN A 291 19.55 -10.50 -8.82
CA ASN A 291 20.69 -10.05 -8.02
C ASN A 291 22.02 -10.14 -8.80
N LYS A 292 22.13 -11.12 -9.70
CA LYS A 292 23.29 -11.28 -10.58
C LYS A 292 23.31 -10.28 -11.73
N MET A 293 22.14 -9.86 -12.24
CA MET A 293 22.05 -8.89 -13.34
C MET A 293 22.21 -7.42 -12.90
N ILE A 294 21.74 -7.04 -11.71
CA ILE A 294 21.84 -5.67 -11.17
C ILE A 294 23.24 -5.43 -10.54
N GLY A 295 24.31 -5.91 -11.17
CA GLY A 295 25.66 -5.89 -10.59
C GLY A 295 26.02 -4.56 -9.90
N PHE A 296 26.30 -4.61 -8.59
CA PHE A 296 26.92 -3.50 -7.83
C PHE A 296 26.16 -2.15 -7.79
N SER A 297 24.97 -2.06 -7.18
CA SER A 297 24.59 -0.82 -6.48
C SER A 297 24.93 -0.93 -4.99
N LYS A 298 26.09 -0.38 -4.62
CA LYS A 298 26.64 -0.31 -3.25
C LYS A 298 25.61 0.23 -2.24
N TYR A 299 25.43 -0.53 -1.14
CA TYR A 299 24.92 -0.17 0.21
C TYR A 299 23.57 0.59 0.24
N ASP A 300 22.47 -0.06 0.62
CA ASP A 300 22.05 -0.13 2.04
C ASP A 300 21.40 -1.47 2.51
N SER A 301 21.51 -2.58 1.77
CA SER A 301 20.78 -3.83 2.11
C SER A 301 21.59 -5.12 1.98
N LEU A 302 22.81 -5.14 2.49
CA LEU A 302 23.43 -6.38 2.97
C LEU A 302 22.77 -6.86 4.28
N GLU A 303 22.08 -5.97 4.98
CA GLU A 303 21.50 -6.19 6.30
C GLU A 303 19.98 -6.18 6.11
N LEU A 304 19.21 -7.25 6.33
CA LEU A 304 18.89 -7.72 7.67
C LEU A 304 18.18 -9.10 7.65
N VAL A 305 17.89 -9.68 6.47
CA VAL A 305 16.75 -10.62 6.35
C VAL A 305 17.08 -11.92 5.65
N THR A 306 17.75 -11.86 4.50
CA THR A 306 17.96 -13.02 3.63
C THR A 306 18.83 -14.11 4.29
N LYS A 307 19.63 -13.75 5.31
CA LYS A 307 20.39 -14.71 6.11
C LYS A 307 19.64 -15.32 7.32
N ASN A 308 18.61 -14.68 7.87
CA ASN A 308 17.93 -15.18 9.08
C ASN A 308 16.68 -16.04 8.80
N SER A 309 16.04 -15.91 7.63
CA SER A 309 14.73 -16.55 7.38
C SER A 309 14.83 -17.92 6.72
N VAL A 310 15.82 -18.15 5.85
CA VAL A 310 15.94 -19.41 5.08
C VAL A 310 16.40 -20.56 5.97
N VAL A 311 17.22 -20.30 6.99
CA VAL A 311 17.69 -21.33 7.94
C VAL A 311 16.58 -21.76 8.92
N ASN A 312 15.65 -20.87 9.27
CA ASN A 312 14.53 -21.22 10.18
C ASN A 312 13.38 -21.96 9.48
N TYR A 313 13.30 -21.90 8.15
CA TYR A 313 12.24 -22.54 7.38
C TYR A 313 12.42 -24.07 7.23
N GLU A 314 13.65 -24.58 7.31
CA GLU A 314 13.90 -26.04 7.21
C GLU A 314 13.77 -26.79 8.55
N LEU A 315 13.78 -26.11 9.70
CA LEU A 315 13.79 -26.76 11.01
C LEU A 315 12.42 -27.02 11.66
N GLU A 316 11.33 -26.40 11.19
CA GLU A 316 9.99 -26.54 11.81
C GLU A 316 9.01 -27.44 11.05
N LYS A 317 9.51 -28.37 10.23
CA LYS A 317 8.68 -29.38 9.59
C LYS A 317 8.44 -30.59 10.51
N GLN A 318 7.82 -30.40 11.67
CA GLN A 318 7.17 -31.46 12.46
C GLN A 318 6.32 -30.91 13.63
N GLU A 319 5.18 -31.55 13.90
CA GLU A 319 3.89 -30.90 14.10
C GLU A 319 3.37 -30.75 15.56
N GLN A 320 4.18 -30.84 16.62
CA GLN A 320 3.61 -30.89 18.00
C GLN A 320 4.22 -29.99 19.09
N ASP A 321 5.24 -29.18 18.81
CA ASP A 321 5.95 -28.37 19.82
C ASP A 321 5.64 -26.84 19.80
N LYS A 322 4.55 -26.42 19.16
CA LYS A 322 4.27 -24.99 18.91
C LYS A 322 3.99 -24.13 20.15
N ILE A 323 3.53 -24.71 21.26
CA ILE A 323 3.21 -23.95 22.48
C ILE A 323 4.43 -23.80 23.41
N SER A 324 5.33 -24.79 23.41
CA SER A 324 6.56 -24.78 24.22
C SER A 324 7.66 -23.95 23.57
N ALA A 325 7.75 -23.98 22.23
CA ALA A 325 8.67 -23.15 21.47
C ALA A 325 8.33 -21.65 21.58
N LEU A 326 7.05 -21.28 21.57
CA LEU A 326 6.64 -19.88 21.72
C LEU A 326 7.02 -19.29 23.10
N LYS A 327 6.92 -20.09 24.17
CA LYS A 327 7.34 -19.69 25.52
C LYS A 327 8.86 -19.57 25.64
N TYR A 328 9.60 -20.53 25.10
CA TYR A 328 11.06 -20.49 25.05
C TYR A 328 11.59 -19.32 24.20
N PHE A 329 10.89 -18.97 23.12
CA PHE A 329 11.25 -17.85 22.24
C PHE A 329 11.07 -16.47 22.93
N ILE A 330 10.02 -16.31 23.73
CA ILE A 330 9.79 -15.09 24.52
C ILE A 330 10.88 -14.90 25.59
N ASP A 331 11.36 -15.98 26.19
CA ASP A 331 12.32 -15.93 27.30
C ASP A 331 13.79 -15.72 26.85
N ASN A 332 14.15 -16.02 25.59
CA ASN A 332 15.54 -15.97 25.09
C ASN A 332 15.90 -14.74 24.23
N ILE A 333 14.95 -13.86 23.91
CA ILE A 333 15.22 -12.60 23.18
C ILE A 333 16.11 -11.63 23.98
N HIS A 334 16.28 -11.84 25.29
CA HIS A 334 17.03 -10.94 26.15
C HIS A 334 18.57 -11.18 26.19
N SER A 335 19.15 -12.18 25.52
CA SER A 335 20.53 -12.60 25.82
C SER A 335 21.52 -12.84 24.67
N PHE A 336 21.36 -12.30 23.45
CA PHE A 336 22.23 -12.69 22.32
C PHE A 336 22.96 -11.53 21.66
N ASP A 337 24.27 -11.36 21.96
CA ASP A 337 25.12 -10.39 21.24
C ASP A 337 26.66 -10.65 21.16
N GLU A 338 27.21 -11.87 21.30
CA GLU A 338 28.70 -12.03 21.33
C GLU A 338 29.36 -13.17 20.54
N LYS A 339 28.66 -13.94 19.69
CA LYS A 339 29.25 -15.13 19.03
C LYS A 339 29.38 -15.11 17.50
N ILE A 340 29.14 -13.97 16.85
CA ILE A 340 29.01 -13.90 15.39
C ILE A 340 30.36 -13.71 14.66
N GLU A 341 31.43 -13.25 15.33
CA GLU A 341 32.68 -12.87 14.65
C GLU A 341 33.52 -14.06 14.13
N GLU A 342 33.57 -15.20 14.82
CA GLU A 342 34.47 -16.30 14.45
C GLU A 342 33.96 -17.16 13.27
N GLU A 343 32.65 -17.30 13.09
CA GLU A 343 32.06 -18.07 11.97
C GLU A 343 32.08 -17.31 10.62
N LEU A 344 32.11 -15.98 10.68
CA LEU A 344 32.18 -15.11 9.50
C LEU A 344 33.53 -15.20 8.78
N ILE A 345 34.62 -15.43 9.53
CA ILE A 345 35.98 -15.54 9.00
C ILE A 345 36.18 -16.87 8.26
N TYR A 346 35.61 -17.97 8.77
CA TYR A 346 35.76 -19.29 8.14
C TYR A 346 35.04 -19.40 6.78
N SER A 347 33.87 -18.75 6.67
CA SER A 347 33.03 -18.81 5.46
C SER A 347 33.57 -17.94 4.31
N SER A 348 34.27 -16.86 4.63
CA SER A 348 34.88 -15.96 3.64
C SER A 348 36.14 -16.57 2.98
N ILE A 349 36.89 -17.39 3.73
CA ILE A 349 38.07 -18.12 3.21
C ILE A 349 37.65 -19.16 2.16
N LYS A 350 36.57 -19.92 2.41
CA LYS A 350 36.08 -20.96 1.49
C LYS A 350 35.52 -20.40 0.18
N LEU A 351 34.89 -19.23 0.23
CA LEU A 351 34.39 -18.53 -0.96
C LEU A 351 35.54 -18.04 -1.84
N HIS A 352 36.67 -17.63 -1.23
CA HIS A 352 37.86 -17.20 -1.96
C HIS A 352 38.55 -18.36 -2.71
N GLU A 353 38.51 -19.58 -2.16
CA GLU A 353 39.07 -20.77 -2.82
C GLU A 353 38.28 -21.17 -4.07
N VAL A 354 36.94 -21.13 -4.00
CA VAL A 354 36.05 -21.46 -5.14
C VAL A 354 36.18 -20.45 -6.28
N ILE A 355 36.29 -19.16 -5.96
CA ILE A 355 36.50 -18.11 -6.97
C ILE A 355 37.84 -18.33 -7.70
N ASN A 356 38.89 -18.74 -6.98
CA ASN A 356 40.19 -19.02 -7.58
C ASN A 356 40.21 -20.28 -8.46
N GLU A 357 39.38 -21.29 -8.16
CA GLU A 357 39.20 -22.45 -9.05
C GLU A 357 38.48 -22.08 -10.35
N ILE A 358 37.45 -21.24 -10.28
CA ILE A 358 36.70 -20.78 -11.45
C ILE A 358 37.60 -19.94 -12.37
N LEU A 359 38.39 -19.02 -11.81
CA LEU A 359 39.34 -18.21 -12.58
C LEU A 359 40.44 -19.06 -13.22
N LYS A 360 40.87 -20.16 -12.57
CA LYS A 360 41.78 -21.15 -13.18
C LYS A 360 41.14 -21.87 -14.37
N GLN A 361 39.88 -22.28 -14.25
CA GLN A 361 39.15 -22.97 -15.31
C GLN A 361 38.93 -22.06 -16.54
N GLU A 362 38.62 -20.78 -16.33
CA GLU A 362 38.47 -19.81 -17.42
C GLU A 362 39.81 -19.50 -18.11
N SER A 363 40.92 -19.44 -17.37
CA SER A 363 42.26 -19.27 -17.98
C SER A 363 42.67 -20.47 -18.84
N ASN A 364 42.20 -21.67 -18.50
CA ASN A 364 42.44 -22.88 -19.27
C ASN A 364 41.55 -22.93 -20.52
N LEU A 365 40.29 -22.49 -20.42
CA LEU A 365 39.39 -22.38 -21.57
C LEU A 365 39.84 -21.32 -22.59
N ALA A 366 40.47 -20.23 -22.13
CA ALA A 366 41.07 -19.23 -23.02
C ALA A 366 42.25 -19.80 -23.83
N LYS A 367 43.05 -20.72 -23.26
CA LYS A 367 44.17 -21.37 -23.96
C LYS A 367 43.72 -22.41 -25.01
N PHE A 368 42.53 -22.98 -24.88
CA PHE A 368 41.99 -23.92 -25.88
C PHE A 368 41.44 -23.22 -27.12
N LYS A 369 40.97 -21.97 -27.01
CA LYS A 369 40.45 -21.20 -28.16
C LYS A 369 41.52 -20.66 -29.10
N ASP A 370 42.78 -20.57 -28.67
CA ASP A 370 43.90 -20.16 -29.52
C ASP A 370 44.53 -21.33 -30.32
N ASN A 371 44.20 -22.59 -29.98
CA ASN A 371 44.77 -23.77 -30.66
C ASN A 371 43.90 -24.35 -31.80
N ASP A 372 42.67 -23.86 -32.00
CA ASP A 372 41.77 -24.30 -33.09
C ASP A 372 41.84 -23.40 -34.34
N LYS A 373 42.93 -22.64 -34.50
CA LYS A 373 43.26 -21.90 -35.73
C LYS A 373 44.59 -22.37 -36.32
N TYR A 374 44.68 -23.63 -36.77
CA TYR A 374 45.65 -24.06 -37.79
C TYR A 374 45.12 -25.20 -38.64
#